data_AF-A0A3C1A9T4-F1
#
_entry.id   AF-A0A3C1A9T4-F1
#
_cell.length_a   1.000
_cell.length_b   1.000
_cell.length_c   1.000
_cell.angle_alpha   90.00
_cell.angle_beta   90.00
_cell.angle_gamma   90.00
#
_symmetry.space_group_name_H-M   'P 1'
#
loop_
_entity.id
_entity.type
_entity.pdbx_description
1 polymer ?
#
loop_
_entity_poly.entity_id
_entity_poly.type
_entity_poly.pdbx_seq_one_letter_code
_entity_poly.pdbx_strand_id
1 'polypeptide(L)'
;MYMQIHSMKNQGFSKRQVAEKLELNYRTVSKYLSMTSQEYEQAILNRERRRNLTLYEGVIVDWLKKYPDMTAAQRCMIGLKSIIR
;
A
#
# COMPACT_ATOMS: atom_id res chain seq x y z
N MET A 1 -0.96 3.30 15.13
CA MET A 1 0.51 3.32 14.91
C MET A 1 1.09 4.73 14.99
N TYR A 2 0.65 5.68 14.15
CA TYR A 2 1.13 7.07 14.17
C TYR A 2 1.00 7.76 15.54
N MET A 3 -0.19 7.76 16.15
CA MET A 3 -0.41 8.37 17.48
C MET A 3 0.44 7.75 18.59
N GLN A 4 0.66 6.43 18.56
CA GLN A 4 1.49 5.74 19.56
C GLN A 4 2.96 6.15 19.44
N ILE A 5 3.49 6.26 18.22
CA ILE A 5 4.87 6.70 17.97
C ILE A 5 5.09 8.12 18.49
N HIS A 6 4.16 9.04 18.22
CA HIS A 6 4.23 10.42 18.71
C HIS A 6 4.04 10.51 20.23
N SER A 7 3.12 9.73 20.82
CA SER A 7 2.95 9.65 22.27
C SER A 7 4.21 9.17 22.98
N MET A 8 4.87 8.12 22.47
CA MET A 8 6.14 7.65 23.05
C MET A 8 7.27 8.67 22.85
N LYS A 9 7.28 9.41 21.75
CA LYS A 9 8.25 10.48 21.55
C LYS A 9 8.06 11.61 22.56
N ASN A 10 6.81 11.95 22.88
CA ASN A 10 6.47 12.95 23.90
C ASN A 10 6.80 12.47 25.32
N GLN A 11 6.76 11.15 25.57
CA GLN A 11 7.23 10.54 26.82
C GLN A 11 8.76 10.51 26.95
N GLY A 12 9.51 11.00 25.95
CA GLY A 12 10.97 11.11 25.99
C GLY A 12 11.72 9.89 25.42
N PHE A 13 11.04 8.89 24.88
CA PHE A 13 11.71 7.74 24.30
C PHE A 13 12.51 8.10 23.04
N SER A 14 13.66 7.43 22.87
CA SER A 14 14.46 7.53 21.66
C SER A 14 13.82 6.78 20.50
N LYS A 15 14.15 7.17 19.25
CA LYS A 15 13.63 6.51 18.05
C LYS A 15 13.92 5.00 18.01
N ARG A 16 15.06 4.55 18.57
CA ARG A 16 15.43 3.13 18.67
C ARG A 16 14.53 2.39 19.66
N GLN A 17 14.32 2.95 20.85
CA GLN A 17 13.44 2.35 21.87
C GLN A 17 11.98 2.24 21.40
N VAL A 18 11.50 3.24 20.65
CA VAL A 18 10.16 3.20 20.04
C VAL A 18 10.08 2.09 18.98
N ALA A 19 11.12 1.93 18.16
CA ALA A 19 11.18 0.88 17.14
C ALA A 19 11.20 -0.53 17.77
N GLU A 20 12.02 -0.75 18.80
CA GLU A 20 12.10 -2.03 19.51
C GLU A 20 10.78 -2.37 20.22
N LYS A 21 10.19 -1.41 20.93
CA LYS A 21 8.99 -1.64 21.74
C LYS A 21 7.71 -1.80 20.92
N LEU A 22 7.65 -1.19 19.73
CA LEU A 22 6.54 -1.37 18.79
C LEU A 22 6.82 -2.47 17.76
N GLU A 23 7.99 -3.12 17.81
CA GLU A 23 8.45 -4.10 16.82
C GLU A 23 8.38 -3.56 15.36
N LEU A 24 8.67 -2.27 15.20
CA LEU A 24 8.63 -1.57 13.92
C LEU A 24 10.02 -1.32 13.39
N ASN A 25 10.15 -1.30 12.06
CA ASN A 25 11.38 -0.86 11.44
C ASN A 25 11.70 0.59 11.84
N TYR A 26 12.93 0.84 12.28
CA TYR A 26 13.43 2.18 12.62
C TYR A 26 13.15 3.23 11.53
N ARG A 27 13.24 2.86 10.24
CA ARG A 27 12.93 3.76 9.12
C ARG A 27 11.46 4.19 9.13
N THR A 28 10.54 3.29 9.48
CA THR A 28 9.11 3.58 9.59
C THR A 28 8.84 4.54 10.74
N VAL A 29 9.48 4.32 11.89
CA VAL A 29 9.39 5.23 13.04
C VAL A 29 9.94 6.61 12.70
N SER A 30 11.12 6.68 12.07
CA SER A 30 11.70 7.96 11.67
C SER A 30 10.84 8.70 10.65
N LYS A 31 10.27 7.97 9.67
CA LYS A 31 9.38 8.54 8.65
C LYS A 31 8.10 9.10 9.27
N TYR A 32 7.49 8.39 10.21
CA TYR A 32 6.24 8.84 10.84
C TYR A 32 6.44 9.97 11.85
N LEU A 33 7.63 10.09 12.44
CA LEU A 33 7.98 11.25 13.25
C LEU A 33 8.24 12.51 12.42
N SER A 34 8.69 12.37 11.17
CA SER A 34 8.90 13.50 10.26
C SER A 34 7.66 13.87 9.44
N MET A 35 6.65 12.99 9.37
CA MET A 35 5.41 13.23 8.64
C MET A 35 4.39 13.97 9.50
N THR A 36 3.60 14.81 8.85
CA THR A 36 2.42 15.44 9.46
C THR A 36 1.22 14.49 9.49
N SER A 37 0.19 14.82 10.28
CA SER A 37 -1.05 14.03 10.34
C SER A 37 -1.72 13.92 8.98
N GLN A 38 -1.77 15.02 8.22
CA GLN A 38 -2.34 15.08 6.87
C GLN A 38 -1.59 14.16 5.90
N GLU A 39 -0.26 14.19 5.91
CA GLU A 39 0.56 13.33 5.05
C GLU A 39 0.39 11.85 5.39
N TYR A 40 0.23 11.53 6.68
CA TYR A 40 -0.04 10.16 7.11
C TYR A 40 -1.41 9.68 6.62
N GLU A 41 -2.46 10.48 6.75
CA GLU A 41 -3.80 10.16 6.24
C GLU A 41 -3.78 9.93 4.72
N GLN A 42 -3.13 10.83 3.98
CA GLN A 42 -2.95 10.66 2.53
C GLN A 42 -2.16 9.40 2.19
N ALA A 43 -1.13 9.06 2.97
CA ALA A 43 -0.35 7.84 2.74
C ALA A 43 -1.17 6.56 2.95
N ILE A 44 -2.07 6.53 3.94
CA ILE A 44 -3.00 5.42 4.17
C ILE A 44 -3.98 5.30 3.00
N LEU A 45 -4.64 6.40 2.63
CA LEU A 45 -5.60 6.43 1.51
C LEU A 45 -4.97 5.98 0.19
N ASN A 46 -3.74 6.44 -0.10
CA ASN A 46 -3.01 6.03 -1.30
C ASN A 46 -2.61 4.56 -1.27
N ARG A 47 -2.30 3.99 -0.10
CA ARG A 47 -1.97 2.58 0.05
C ARG A 47 -3.20 1.69 -0.19
N GLU A 48 -4.37 2.13 0.25
CA GLU A 48 -5.64 1.45 0.00
C GLU A 48 -6.02 1.49 -1.49
N ARG A 49 -5.92 2.65 -2.15
CA ARG A 49 -6.14 2.75 -3.61
C ARG A 49 -5.30 1.78 -4.42
N ARG A 50 -4.03 1.58 -4.04
CA ARG A 50 -3.12 0.63 -4.74
C ARG A 50 -3.48 -0.84 -4.53
N ARG A 51 -4.28 -1.16 -3.50
CA ARG A 51 -4.68 -2.54 -3.16
C ARG A 51 -6.00 -2.96 -3.79
N ASN A 52 -6.72 -2.06 -4.43
CA ASN A 52 -8.02 -2.35 -5.06
C ASN A 52 -7.83 -3.11 -6.38
N LEU A 53 -7.25 -4.32 -6.35
CA LEU A 53 -7.30 -5.28 -7.45
C LEU A 53 -8.74 -5.74 -7.73
N THR A 54 -9.60 -5.66 -6.72
CA THR A 54 -11.03 -6.01 -6.78
C THR A 54 -11.77 -5.25 -7.87
N LEU A 55 -11.34 -4.02 -8.21
CA LEU A 55 -11.90 -3.25 -9.32
C LEU A 55 -11.69 -3.91 -10.69
N TYR A 56 -10.66 -4.75 -10.82
CA TYR A 56 -10.30 -5.42 -12.06
C TYR A 56 -10.67 -6.91 -12.07
N GLU A 57 -11.14 -7.47 -10.94
CA GLU A 57 -11.50 -8.89 -10.85
C GLU A 57 -12.57 -9.28 -11.88
N GLY A 58 -13.64 -8.49 -12.03
CA GLY A 58 -14.70 -8.79 -12.99
C GLY A 58 -14.18 -8.85 -14.43
N VAL A 59 -13.36 -7.86 -14.81
CA VAL A 59 -12.75 -7.79 -16.15
C VAL A 59 -11.82 -8.98 -16.39
N ILE A 60 -11.02 -9.34 -15.39
CA ILE A 60 -10.10 -10.48 -15.46
C ILE A 60 -10.88 -11.80 -15.60
N VAL A 61 -11.95 -11.98 -14.83
CA VAL A 61 -12.81 -13.19 -14.87
C VAL A 61 -13.49 -13.32 -16.24
N ASP A 62 -14.01 -12.24 -16.81
CA ASP A 62 -14.64 -12.26 -18.13
C ASP A 62 -13.63 -12.61 -19.23
N TRP A 63 -12.39 -12.13 -19.13
CA TRP A 63 -11.32 -12.52 -20.04
C TRP A 63 -10.90 -13.98 -19.90
N LEU A 64 -10.88 -14.52 -18.67
CA LEU A 64 -10.58 -15.92 -18.42
C LEU A 64 -11.65 -16.84 -19.03
N LYS A 65 -12.93 -16.45 -18.96
CA LYS A 65 -14.03 -17.18 -19.60
C LYS A 65 -13.96 -17.10 -21.13
N LYS A 66 -13.56 -15.96 -21.68
CA LYS A 66 -13.54 -15.72 -23.13
C LYS A 66 -12.36 -16.41 -23.83
N TYR A 67 -11.24 -16.60 -23.14
CA TYR A 67 -10.02 -17.19 -23.70
C TYR A 67 -9.34 -18.17 -22.71
N PRO A 68 -9.87 -19.41 -22.57
CA PRO A 68 -9.37 -20.39 -21.61
C PRO A 68 -7.94 -20.86 -21.91
N ASP A 69 -7.57 -20.96 -23.19
CA ASP A 69 -6.28 -21.54 -23.63
C ASP A 69 -5.13 -20.53 -23.70
N MET A 70 -5.38 -19.26 -23.34
CA MET A 70 -4.38 -18.20 -23.46
C MET A 70 -3.43 -18.17 -22.25
N THR A 71 -2.16 -17.88 -22.50
CA THR A 71 -1.17 -17.68 -21.43
C THR A 71 -1.38 -16.34 -20.72
N ALA A 72 -0.99 -16.27 -19.44
CA ALA A 72 -1.13 -15.04 -18.64
C ALA A 72 -0.40 -13.83 -19.24
N ALA A 73 0.74 -14.05 -19.91
CA ALA A 73 1.51 -13.01 -20.58
C ALA A 73 0.80 -12.40 -21.80
N GLN A 74 0.15 -13.23 -22.62
CA GLN A 74 -0.65 -12.77 -23.77
C GLN A 74 -1.90 -11.99 -23.32
N ARG A 75 -2.54 -12.42 -22.23
CA ARG A 75 -3.69 -11.70 -21.62
C ARG A 75 -3.31 -10.28 -21.18
N CYS A 76 -2.15 -10.12 -20.54
CA CYS A 76 -1.66 -8.81 -20.10
C CYS A 76 -1.41 -7.85 -21.28
N MET A 77 -0.80 -8.36 -22.36
CA MET A 77 -0.55 -7.56 -23.58
C MET A 77 -1.83 -7.04 -24.24
N ILE A 78 -2.91 -7.83 -24.23
CA ILE A 78 -4.20 -7.40 -24.80
C ILE A 78 -4.89 -6.39 -23.88
N GLY A 79 -4.88 -6.61 -22.56
CA GLY A 79 -5.47 -5.67 -21.59
C GLY A 79 -4.80 -4.30 -21.55
N LEU A 80 -3.47 -4.24 -21.71
CA LEU A 80 -2.75 -2.96 -21.85
C LEU A 80 -3.16 -2.19 -23.11
N LYS A 81 -3.46 -2.89 -24.21
CA LYS A 81 -3.93 -2.26 -25.46
C LYS A 81 -5.34 -1.68 -25.36
N SER A 82 -6.21 -2.21 -24.49
CA SER A 82 -7.56 -1.67 -24.27
C SER A 82 -7.61 -0.51 -23.26
N ILE A 83 -6.60 -0.37 -22.39
CA ILE A 83 -6.54 0.69 -21.36
C ILE A 83 -5.86 1.98 -21.87
N ILE A 84 -5.01 1.88 -22.92
CA ILE A 84 -4.25 3.02 -23.47
C ILE A 84 -5.01 3.74 -24.62
N ARG A 85 -6.25 3.35 -24.93
CA ARG A 85 -7.04 3.91 -26.03
C ARG A 85 -8.15 4.85 -25.54
#